data_AF-A0A8J1MR90-F1
#
_entry.id   AF-A0A8J1MR90-F1
#
_cell.length_a   1.000
_cell.length_b   1.000
_cell.length_c   1.000
_cell.angle_alpha   90.00
_cell.angle_beta   90.00
_cell.angle_gamma   90.00
#
_symmetry.space_group_name_H-M   'P 1'
#
loop_
_entity.id
_entity.type
_entity.pdbx_description
1 polymer ?
#
loop_
_entity_poly.entity_id
_entity_poly.type
_entity_poly.pdbx_seq_one_letter_code
_entity_poly.pdbx_strand_id
1 'polypeptide(L)'
;MDKEVRGTKADIGALTPQQFDLYKKSKYLPPTSFHPVETVISLMSRDINQFIQDPKGLRNMRYNNNLTQIERESLKVLMGDKDVIYKPADKGGALVILDREYYIQEILSQLSNRDTYIQLDKDPTDEITGLISEVLSRYHEQGVVTDSLKDYLTKEFPCIPVLYTLPKIHKNLQSPPGRPIVAGVNSVLSPLSIFLDKVLAPFVQCDLKCCVLSA
;
A
#
# COMPACT_ATOMS: atom_id res chain seq x y z
N MET A 1 18.04 49.86 -0.81
CA MET A 1 17.39 49.97 0.52
C MET A 1 16.67 48.65 0.74
N ASP A 2 17.47 47.64 1.04
CA ASP A 2 17.05 46.25 1.19
C ASP A 2 16.51 46.06 2.60
N LYS A 3 15.22 45.76 2.71
CA LYS A 3 14.65 45.32 3.98
C LYS A 3 14.87 43.82 4.10
N GLU A 4 15.94 43.48 4.80
CA GLU A 4 16.21 42.15 5.32
C GLU A 4 15.06 41.74 6.27
N VAL A 5 14.22 40.82 5.79
CA VAL A 5 13.19 40.18 6.62
C VAL A 5 13.89 39.17 7.52
N ARG A 6 14.25 39.63 8.73
CA ARG A 6 14.70 38.76 9.82
C ARG A 6 13.55 37.88 10.27
N GLY A 7 13.41 36.71 9.66
CA GLY A 7 12.63 35.60 10.20
C GLY A 7 13.31 35.12 11.48
N THR A 8 12.59 35.23 12.60
CA THR A 8 12.92 34.55 13.85
C THR A 8 13.06 33.06 13.56
N LYS A 9 14.27 32.50 13.69
CA LYS A 9 14.46 31.05 13.78
C LYS A 9 13.63 30.57 14.96
N ALA A 10 12.51 29.91 14.69
CA ALA A 10 11.94 29.04 15.69
C ALA A 10 13.02 28.01 16.02
N ASP A 11 13.35 27.82 17.29
CA ASP A 11 14.12 26.67 17.76
C ASP A 11 13.26 25.42 17.57
N ILE A 12 13.14 25.00 16.32
CA ILE A 12 12.56 23.71 15.96
C ILE A 12 13.67 22.73 16.27
N GLY A 13 13.64 22.13 17.46
CA GLY A 13 14.53 21.02 17.81
C GLY A 13 14.48 19.95 16.72
N ALA A 14 15.57 19.17 16.58
CA ALA A 14 15.70 18.19 15.52
C ALA A 14 14.46 17.26 15.43
N LEU A 15 13.90 17.15 14.23
CA LEU A 15 12.72 16.36 13.95
C LEU A 15 13.06 14.87 14.01
N THR A 16 12.29 14.13 14.81
CA THR A 16 12.48 12.69 15.01
C THR A 16 11.26 11.90 14.56
N PRO A 17 11.42 10.62 14.14
CA PRO A 17 10.27 9.78 13.81
C PRO A 17 9.28 9.59 14.96
N GLN A 18 9.76 9.61 16.20
CA GLN A 18 8.94 9.44 17.41
C GLN A 18 8.00 10.62 17.63
N GLN A 19 8.45 11.85 17.31
CA GLN A 19 7.63 13.05 17.42
C GLN A 19 6.35 12.96 16.57
N PHE A 20 6.40 12.25 15.45
CA PHE A 20 5.29 12.12 14.49
C PHE A 20 4.63 10.74 14.51
N ASP A 21 4.98 9.87 15.46
CA ASP A 21 4.49 8.48 15.56
C ASP A 21 4.64 7.70 14.24
N LEU A 22 5.76 7.91 13.51
CA LEU A 22 6.02 7.27 12.21
C LEU A 22 6.30 5.76 12.35
N TYR A 23 6.86 5.36 13.49
CA TYR A 23 7.07 3.96 13.87
C TYR A 23 6.05 3.54 14.92
N LYS A 24 4.88 3.10 14.48
CA LYS A 24 3.90 2.50 15.39
C LYS A 24 4.33 1.08 15.73
N LYS A 25 5.18 0.93 16.75
CA LYS A 25 5.52 -0.40 17.29
C LYS A 25 4.23 -1.07 17.76
N SER A 26 4.02 -2.31 17.33
CA SER A 26 2.92 -3.11 17.85
C SER A 26 3.10 -3.25 19.37
N LYS A 27 2.11 -2.76 20.12
CA LYS A 27 1.99 -3.01 21.57
C LYS A 27 1.25 -4.33 21.85
N TYR A 28 0.87 -5.06 20.79
CA TYR A 28 0.19 -6.33 20.92
C TYR A 28 1.16 -7.36 21.50
N LEU A 29 1.00 -7.62 22.79
CA LEU A 29 1.48 -8.81 23.45
C LEU A 29 0.29 -9.77 23.44
N PRO A 30 0.32 -10.87 22.66
CA PRO A 30 -0.76 -11.84 22.72
C PRO A 30 -0.93 -12.32 24.17
N PRO A 31 -2.16 -12.49 24.67
CA PRO A 31 -2.38 -13.14 25.95
C PRO A 31 -1.63 -14.47 26.00
N THR A 32 -1.02 -14.79 27.14
CA THR A 32 -0.31 -16.07 27.33
C THR A 32 -1.20 -17.28 27.02
N SER A 33 -2.52 -17.13 27.15
CA SER A 33 -3.56 -18.11 26.84
C SER A 33 -4.44 -17.71 25.65
N PHE A 34 -3.85 -17.22 24.56
CA PHE A 34 -4.63 -16.99 23.34
C PHE A 34 -4.88 -18.33 22.63
N HIS A 35 -6.03 -18.93 22.94
CA HIS A 35 -6.39 -20.28 22.50
C HIS A 35 -6.15 -20.56 20.99
N PRO A 36 -6.44 -19.64 20.04
CA PRO A 36 -6.10 -19.86 18.64
C PRO A 36 -4.59 -19.95 18.37
N VAL A 37 -3.78 -19.12 19.03
CA VAL A 37 -2.32 -19.13 18.88
C VAL A 37 -1.73 -20.38 19.53
N GLU A 38 -2.20 -20.76 20.73
CA GLU A 38 -1.81 -22.03 21.36
C GLU A 38 -2.23 -23.25 20.53
N THR A 39 -3.40 -23.19 19.90
CA THR A 39 -3.87 -24.22 18.96
C THR A 39 -2.94 -24.29 17.75
N VAL A 40 -2.58 -23.16 17.13
CA VAL A 40 -1.62 -23.16 16.02
C VAL A 40 -0.25 -23.69 16.46
N ILE A 41 0.27 -23.23 17.61
CA ILE A 41 1.56 -23.69 18.16
C ILE A 41 1.52 -25.20 18.44
N SER A 42 0.45 -25.72 19.04
CA SER A 42 0.30 -27.14 19.33
C SER A 42 0.15 -27.98 18.06
N LEU A 43 -0.61 -27.51 17.06
CA LEU A 43 -0.73 -28.16 15.76
C LEU A 43 0.62 -28.20 15.04
N MET A 44 1.33 -27.07 14.97
CA MET A 44 2.67 -27.01 14.38
C MET A 44 3.66 -27.90 15.14
N SER A 45 3.63 -27.90 16.47
CA SER A 45 4.52 -28.73 17.29
C SER A 45 4.25 -30.23 17.07
N ARG A 46 2.96 -30.61 16.97
CA ARG A 46 2.56 -31.97 16.61
C ARG A 46 3.07 -32.35 15.22
N ASP A 47 2.89 -31.47 14.24
CA ASP A 47 3.30 -31.73 12.86
C ASP A 47 4.84 -31.81 12.74
N ILE A 48 5.60 -30.97 13.47
CA ILE A 48 7.07 -31.07 13.54
C ILE A 48 7.51 -32.38 14.21
N ASN A 49 6.87 -32.77 15.33
CA ASN A 49 7.20 -34.01 16.02
C ASN A 49 6.89 -35.25 15.16
N GLN A 50 5.77 -35.23 14.45
CA GLN A 50 5.46 -36.25 13.45
C GLN A 50 6.48 -36.26 12.30
N PHE A 51 7.04 -35.10 11.91
CA PHE A 51 8.02 -35.03 10.83
C PHE A 51 9.34 -35.68 11.22
N ILE A 52 9.75 -35.45 12.47
CA ILE A 52 10.97 -36.03 13.03
C ILE A 52 10.81 -37.55 13.19
N GLN A 53 9.64 -38.03 13.63
CA GLN A 53 9.40 -39.45 13.89
C GLN A 53 9.12 -40.26 12.61
N ASP A 54 8.38 -39.70 11.65
CA ASP A 54 8.10 -40.30 10.35
C ASP A 54 8.13 -39.25 9.23
N PRO A 55 9.32 -38.99 8.65
CA PRO A 55 9.48 -38.05 7.56
C PRO A 55 8.68 -38.41 6.30
N LYS A 56 8.29 -39.69 6.15
CA LYS A 56 7.50 -40.19 5.03
C LYS A 56 5.98 -40.07 5.30
N GLY A 57 5.56 -40.16 6.55
CA GLY A 57 4.16 -40.04 6.99
C GLY A 57 3.53 -38.67 6.74
N LEU A 58 4.27 -37.58 6.98
CA LEU A 58 3.78 -36.22 6.67
C LEU A 58 3.73 -35.88 5.19
N ARG A 59 4.58 -36.50 4.37
CA ARG A 59 4.43 -36.39 2.90
C ARG A 59 3.11 -36.99 2.42
N ASN A 60 2.53 -37.91 3.20
CA ASN A 60 1.25 -38.57 2.93
C ASN A 60 0.06 -37.92 3.66
N MET A 61 0.26 -36.85 4.44
CA MET A 61 -0.84 -36.04 4.97
C MET A 61 -1.55 -35.36 3.81
N ARG A 62 -2.57 -36.03 3.27
CA ARG A 62 -3.45 -35.48 2.25
C ARG A 62 -4.25 -34.35 2.88
N TYR A 63 -3.80 -33.12 2.70
CA TYR A 63 -4.69 -31.97 2.83
C TYR A 63 -5.83 -32.18 1.83
N ASN A 64 -7.04 -32.31 2.36
CA ASN A 64 -8.23 -32.30 1.53
C ASN A 64 -8.28 -30.92 0.89
N ASN A 65 -8.10 -30.86 -0.42
CA ASN A 65 -8.28 -29.61 -1.15
C ASN A 65 -9.73 -29.17 -0.96
N ASN A 66 -9.96 -27.91 -0.61
CA ASN A 66 -11.31 -27.34 -0.54
C ASN A 66 -11.96 -27.17 -1.93
N LEU A 67 -11.25 -27.57 -2.99
CA LEU A 67 -11.67 -27.53 -4.37
C LEU A 67 -11.59 -28.93 -4.96
N THR A 68 -12.64 -29.29 -5.69
CA THR A 68 -12.69 -30.49 -6.52
C THR A 68 -11.59 -30.48 -7.57
N GLN A 69 -11.33 -31.63 -8.20
CA GLN A 69 -10.38 -31.69 -9.32
C GLN A 69 -10.82 -30.79 -10.49
N ILE A 70 -12.11 -30.82 -10.83
CA ILE A 70 -12.69 -30.03 -11.92
C ILE A 70 -12.55 -28.53 -11.66
N GLU A 71 -12.82 -28.06 -10.44
CA GLU A 71 -12.65 -26.64 -10.10
C GLU A 71 -11.19 -26.19 -10.21
N ARG A 72 -10.24 -27.02 -9.77
CA ARG A 72 -8.80 -26.71 -9.89
C ARG A 72 -8.34 -26.67 -11.34
N GLU A 73 -8.82 -27.60 -12.16
CA GLU A 73 -8.53 -27.59 -13.60
C GLU A 73 -9.16 -26.35 -14.26
N SER A 74 -10.39 -26.00 -13.88
CA SER A 74 -11.08 -24.79 -14.36
C SER A 74 -10.33 -23.52 -13.99
N LEU A 75 -9.85 -23.39 -12.74
CA LEU A 75 -9.03 -22.26 -12.31
C LEU A 75 -7.73 -22.15 -13.12
N LYS A 76 -7.08 -23.28 -13.45
CA LYS A 76 -5.87 -23.27 -14.29
C LYS A 76 -6.18 -22.74 -15.70
N VAL A 77 -7.32 -23.13 -16.27
CA VAL A 77 -7.76 -22.62 -17.57
C VAL A 77 -8.04 -21.12 -17.48
N LEU A 78 -8.80 -20.67 -16.47
CA LEU A 78 -9.13 -19.25 -16.27
C LEU A 78 -7.90 -18.37 -16.01
N MET A 79 -6.90 -18.88 -15.29
CA MET A 79 -5.62 -18.18 -15.08
C MET A 79 -4.76 -18.14 -16.35
N GLY A 80 -4.95 -19.10 -17.26
CA GLY A 80 -4.24 -19.15 -18.54
C GLY A 80 -4.84 -18.24 -19.61
N ASP A 81 -6.11 -17.84 -19.44
CA ASP A 81 -6.81 -16.92 -20.33
C ASP A 81 -6.27 -15.49 -20.14
N LYS A 82 -5.72 -14.93 -21.21
CA LYS A 82 -5.13 -13.58 -21.22
C LYS A 82 -6.07 -12.54 -21.81
N ASP A 83 -7.21 -12.94 -22.35
CA ASP A 83 -8.17 -12.02 -23.00
C ASP A 83 -9.18 -11.47 -21.99
N VAL A 84 -9.19 -12.01 -20.77
CA VAL A 84 -10.13 -11.68 -19.71
C VAL A 84 -9.44 -11.07 -18.50
N ILE A 85 -10.06 -10.05 -17.91
CA ILE A 85 -9.63 -9.39 -16.68
C ILE A 85 -10.68 -9.63 -15.58
N TYR A 86 -10.20 -10.08 -14.43
CA TYR A 86 -11.01 -10.29 -13.22
C TYR A 86 -10.74 -9.16 -12.23
N LYS A 87 -11.77 -8.39 -11.87
CA LYS A 87 -11.67 -7.29 -10.89
C LYS A 87 -12.85 -7.30 -9.91
N PRO A 88 -12.62 -6.92 -8.64
CA PRO A 88 -13.73 -6.65 -7.74
C PRO A 88 -14.49 -5.40 -8.20
N ALA A 89 -15.80 -5.39 -8.02
CA ALA A 89 -16.62 -4.21 -8.23
C ALA A 89 -16.25 -3.10 -7.23
N ASP A 90 -16.36 -1.85 -7.65
CA ASP A 90 -16.13 -0.68 -6.80
C ASP A 90 -17.05 -0.64 -5.56
N LYS A 91 -18.25 -1.21 -5.68
CA LYS A 91 -19.24 -1.34 -4.59
C LYS A 91 -19.98 -2.67 -4.71
N GLY A 92 -20.38 -3.23 -3.57
CA GLY A 92 -21.25 -4.41 -3.51
C GLY A 92 -20.54 -5.76 -3.54
N GLY A 93 -19.20 -5.81 -3.50
CA GLY A 93 -18.43 -7.06 -3.32
C GLY A 93 -18.49 -8.07 -4.47
N ALA A 94 -19.12 -7.72 -5.60
CA ALA A 94 -19.24 -8.60 -6.76
C ALA A 94 -17.90 -8.78 -7.48
N LEU A 95 -17.68 -9.95 -8.08
CA LEU A 95 -16.62 -10.18 -9.05
C LEU A 95 -17.10 -9.76 -10.45
N VAL A 96 -16.28 -8.98 -11.15
CA VAL A 96 -16.57 -8.53 -12.52
C VAL A 96 -15.54 -9.12 -13.47
N ILE A 97 -16.06 -9.69 -14.55
CA ILE A 97 -15.29 -10.29 -15.63
C ILE A 97 -15.38 -9.34 -16.82
N LEU A 98 -14.25 -8.87 -17.32
CA LEU A 98 -14.16 -7.87 -18.38
C LEU A 98 -13.29 -8.38 -19.51
N ASP A 99 -13.60 -7.97 -20.74
CA ASP A 99 -12.67 -8.07 -21.85
C ASP A 99 -11.42 -7.21 -21.55
N ARG A 100 -10.24 -7.76 -21.82
CA ARG A 100 -8.96 -7.11 -21.50
C ARG A 100 -8.74 -5.85 -22.33
N GLU A 101 -9.11 -5.87 -23.60
CA GLU A 101 -8.95 -4.72 -24.48
C GLU A 101 -9.86 -3.58 -24.02
N TYR A 102 -11.13 -3.87 -23.74
CA TYR A 102 -12.06 -2.92 -23.14
C TYR A 102 -11.50 -2.30 -21.85
N TYR A 103 -10.98 -3.13 -20.94
CA TYR A 103 -10.42 -2.66 -19.67
C TYR A 103 -9.21 -1.73 -19.86
N ILE A 104 -8.33 -2.02 -20.83
CA ILE A 104 -7.17 -1.18 -21.15
C ILE A 104 -7.62 0.13 -21.79
N GLN A 105 -8.54 0.08 -22.75
CA GLN A 105 -9.04 1.27 -23.45
C GLN A 105 -9.76 2.24 -22.51
N GLU A 106 -10.53 1.73 -21.53
CA GLU A 106 -11.13 2.56 -20.49
C GLU A 106 -10.08 3.34 -19.69
N ILE A 107 -8.97 2.69 -19.30
CA ILE A 107 -7.87 3.36 -18.59
C ILE A 107 -7.18 4.40 -19.47
N LEU A 108 -6.86 4.04 -20.72
CA LEU A 108 -6.21 4.95 -21.66
C LEU A 108 -7.09 6.16 -21.98
N SER A 109 -8.40 5.97 -22.08
CA SER A 109 -9.38 7.05 -22.26
C SER A 109 -9.33 8.03 -21.08
N GLN A 110 -9.30 7.54 -19.84
CA GLN A 110 -9.15 8.40 -18.66
C GLN A 110 -7.80 9.16 -18.65
N LEU A 111 -6.71 8.48 -19.02
CA LEU A 111 -5.37 9.08 -19.09
C LEU A 111 -5.18 10.04 -20.26
N SER A 112 -6.06 10.02 -21.26
CA SER A 112 -5.97 10.91 -22.42
C SER A 112 -6.29 12.37 -22.09
N ASN A 113 -6.91 12.63 -20.93
CA ASN A 113 -7.24 13.98 -20.49
C ASN A 113 -5.97 14.79 -20.14
N ARG A 114 -5.56 15.67 -21.07
CA ARG A 114 -4.37 16.52 -20.95
C ARG A 114 -4.51 17.67 -19.95
N ASP A 115 -5.74 17.99 -19.52
CA ASP A 115 -5.96 18.97 -18.46
C ASP A 115 -5.59 18.41 -17.07
N THR A 116 -5.58 17.08 -16.93
CA THR A 116 -5.31 16.38 -15.66
C THR A 116 -4.00 15.61 -15.67
N TYR A 117 -3.64 14.99 -16.79
CA TYR A 117 -2.49 14.09 -16.89
C TYR A 117 -1.47 14.54 -17.92
N ILE A 118 -0.19 14.36 -17.56
CA ILE A 118 0.95 14.56 -18.45
C ILE A 118 1.62 13.20 -18.64
N GLN A 119 1.99 12.91 -19.88
CA GLN A 119 2.72 11.69 -20.21
C GLN A 119 4.19 11.90 -19.90
N LEU A 120 4.79 10.94 -19.18
CA LEU A 120 6.21 10.93 -18.89
C LEU A 120 6.96 10.11 -19.94
N ASP A 121 8.13 10.58 -20.36
CA ASP A 121 8.95 9.89 -21.37
C ASP A 121 9.72 8.71 -20.78
N LYS A 122 9.96 8.72 -19.47
CA LYS A 122 10.68 7.68 -18.73
C LYS A 122 10.19 7.58 -17.29
N ASP A 123 10.58 6.50 -16.62
CA ASP A 123 10.33 6.33 -15.19
C ASP A 123 11.11 7.40 -14.38
N PRO A 124 10.43 8.27 -13.62
CA PRO A 124 11.07 9.32 -12.83
C PRO A 124 11.60 8.82 -11.48
N THR A 125 11.49 7.52 -11.17
CA THR A 125 11.80 6.95 -9.85
C THR A 125 13.19 7.33 -9.34
N ASP A 126 14.22 7.17 -10.16
CA ASP A 126 15.60 7.47 -9.78
C ASP A 126 15.83 8.98 -9.58
N GLU A 127 15.22 9.80 -10.45
CA GLU A 127 15.31 11.26 -10.36
C GLU A 127 14.66 11.79 -9.09
N ILE A 128 13.46 11.30 -8.76
CA ILE A 128 12.75 11.67 -7.53
C ILE A 128 13.53 11.18 -6.31
N THR A 129 14.09 9.97 -6.35
CA THR A 129 14.90 9.43 -5.26
C THR A 129 16.14 10.29 -5.01
N GLY A 130 16.85 10.69 -6.07
CA GLY A 130 17.99 11.61 -5.97
C GLY A 130 17.61 12.95 -5.35
N LEU A 131 16.49 13.54 -5.78
CA LEU A 131 15.98 14.79 -5.22
C LEU A 131 15.66 14.66 -3.72
N ILE A 132 15.00 13.57 -3.32
CA ILE A 132 14.69 13.30 -1.91
C ILE A 132 16.00 13.20 -1.11
N SER A 133 16.98 12.42 -1.59
CA SER A 133 18.27 12.25 -0.92
C SER A 133 19.04 13.57 -0.77
N GLU A 134 19.00 14.44 -1.79
CA GLU A 134 19.62 15.76 -1.75
C GLU A 134 18.97 16.64 -0.69
N VAL A 135 17.64 16.73 -0.71
CA VAL A 135 16.86 17.55 0.23
C VAL A 135 17.05 17.06 1.66
N LEU A 136 16.98 15.75 1.90
CA LEU A 136 17.18 15.16 3.22
C LEU A 136 18.60 15.40 3.73
N SER A 137 19.62 15.28 2.88
CA SER A 137 21.01 15.53 3.28
C SER A 137 21.24 16.98 3.67
N ARG A 138 20.66 17.93 2.93
CA ARG A 138 20.72 19.36 3.25
C ARG A 138 20.10 19.67 4.62
N TYR A 139 18.91 19.14 4.91
CA TYR A 139 18.24 19.37 6.21
C TYR A 139 18.89 18.60 7.36
N HIS A 140 19.55 17.49 7.06
CA HIS A 140 20.36 16.76 8.02
C HIS A 140 21.59 17.56 8.45
N GLU A 141 22.33 18.13 7.50
CA GLU A 141 23.49 19.00 7.78
C GLU A 141 23.12 20.26 8.59
N GLN A 142 21.89 20.77 8.40
CA GLN A 142 21.35 21.88 9.18
C GLN A 142 20.88 21.49 10.59
N GLY A 143 20.93 20.20 10.95
CA GLY A 143 20.48 19.69 12.23
C GLY A 143 18.95 19.65 12.40
N VAL A 144 18.18 19.82 11.31
CA VAL A 144 16.71 19.81 11.34
C VAL A 144 16.17 18.38 11.30
N VAL A 145 16.80 17.49 10.53
CA VAL A 145 16.40 16.09 10.36
C VAL A 145 17.42 15.20 11.08
N THR A 146 16.97 14.27 11.92
CA THR A 146 17.87 13.27 12.54
C THR A 146 18.20 12.14 11.57
N ASP A 147 19.30 11.42 11.81
CA ASP A 147 19.67 10.19 11.06
C ASP A 147 18.48 9.22 10.95
N SER A 148 17.80 8.97 12.07
CA SER A 148 16.64 8.08 12.13
C SER A 148 15.46 8.53 11.28
N LEU A 149 15.25 9.84 11.12
CA LEU A 149 14.21 10.38 10.26
C LEU A 149 14.63 10.34 8.79
N LYS A 150 15.90 10.63 8.50
CA LYS A 150 16.48 10.48 7.17
C LYS A 150 16.36 9.04 6.67
N ASP A 151 16.68 8.06 7.51
CA ASP A 151 16.56 6.63 7.21
C ASP A 151 15.11 6.22 6.97
N TYR A 152 14.16 6.72 7.78
CA TYR A 152 12.74 6.45 7.57
C TYR A 152 12.23 7.02 6.23
N LEU A 153 12.63 8.25 5.90
CA LEU A 153 12.18 8.96 4.71
C LEU A 153 12.85 8.45 3.42
N THR A 154 14.00 7.80 3.54
CA THR A 154 14.73 7.22 2.41
C THR A 154 14.22 5.80 2.13
N LYS A 155 13.73 5.57 0.92
CA LYS A 155 13.29 4.24 0.47
C LYS A 155 14.36 3.63 -0.43
N GLU A 156 15.01 2.56 0.03
CA GLU A 156 16.10 1.90 -0.72
C GLU A 156 15.59 1.15 -1.97
N PHE A 157 14.46 0.44 -1.84
CA PHE A 157 13.86 -0.33 -2.94
C PHE A 157 12.41 0.11 -3.15
N PRO A 158 12.18 1.24 -3.86
CA PRO A 158 10.83 1.71 -4.14
C PRO A 158 10.14 0.86 -5.22
N CYS A 159 8.82 0.70 -5.09
CA CYS A 159 7.99 0.09 -6.13
C CYS A 159 7.35 1.19 -6.99
N ILE A 160 7.33 0.98 -8.31
CA ILE A 160 6.60 1.85 -9.23
C ILE A 160 5.10 1.72 -8.93
N PRO A 161 4.38 2.84 -8.69
CA PRO A 161 2.94 2.79 -8.48
C PRO A 161 2.20 2.22 -9.69
N VAL A 162 1.31 1.27 -9.44
CA VAL A 162 0.49 0.65 -10.51
C VAL A 162 -0.88 1.30 -10.55
N LEU A 163 -1.28 1.80 -11.72
CA LEU A 163 -2.63 2.25 -11.99
C LEU A 163 -3.52 1.07 -12.39
N TYR A 164 -4.68 0.96 -11.77
CA TYR A 164 -5.74 0.04 -12.18
C TYR A 164 -7.11 0.67 -11.93
N THR A 165 -8.16 0.08 -12.51
CA THR A 165 -9.53 0.56 -12.32
C THR A 165 -10.41 -0.49 -11.65
N LEU A 166 -11.38 -0.02 -10.87
CA LEU A 166 -12.47 -0.85 -10.34
C LEU A 166 -13.79 -0.49 -11.04
N PRO A 167 -14.50 -1.45 -11.65
CA PRO A 167 -15.73 -1.18 -12.39
C PRO A 167 -16.86 -0.72 -11.46
N LYS A 168 -17.47 0.44 -11.76
CA LYS A 168 -18.62 0.99 -11.05
C LYS A 168 -19.93 0.43 -11.61
N ILE A 169 -20.18 -0.88 -11.43
CA ILE A 169 -21.38 -1.57 -11.95
C ILE A 169 -22.72 -0.97 -11.47
N HIS A 170 -22.71 -0.25 -10.34
CA HIS A 170 -23.87 0.49 -9.82
C HIS A 170 -24.21 1.76 -10.61
N LYS A 171 -23.35 2.19 -11.55
CA LYS A 171 -23.59 3.33 -12.44
C LYS A 171 -24.09 2.89 -13.81
N ASN A 172 -23.50 1.84 -14.37
CA ASN A 172 -23.90 1.23 -15.62
C ASN A 172 -23.47 -0.24 -15.60
N LEU A 173 -24.35 -1.14 -16.03
CA LEU A 173 -24.09 -2.58 -16.04
C LEU A 173 -23.43 -3.08 -17.34
N GLN A 174 -23.65 -2.40 -18.46
CA GLN A 174 -23.13 -2.79 -19.77
C GLN A 174 -21.73 -2.23 -20.01
N SER A 175 -21.51 -0.96 -19.67
CA SER A 175 -20.22 -0.27 -19.77
C SER A 175 -19.96 0.45 -18.45
N PRO A 176 -19.54 -0.29 -17.40
CA PRO A 176 -19.28 0.31 -16.10
C PRO A 176 -18.06 1.21 -16.18
N PRO A 177 -18.17 2.50 -15.78
CA PRO A 177 -17.01 3.38 -15.73
C PRO A 177 -16.03 2.90 -14.66
N GLY A 178 -14.73 2.97 -14.93
CA GLY A 178 -13.69 2.58 -13.98
C GLY A 178 -13.44 3.65 -12.91
N ARG A 179 -13.30 3.27 -11.64
CA ARG A 179 -12.65 4.12 -10.62
C ARG A 179 -11.13 3.92 -10.73
N PRO A 180 -10.35 4.93 -11.15
CA PRO A 180 -8.90 4.81 -11.17
C PRO A 180 -8.36 4.75 -9.74
N ILE A 181 -7.43 3.83 -9.50
CA ILE A 181 -6.70 3.66 -8.25
C ILE A 181 -5.22 3.52 -8.57
N VAL A 182 -4.40 4.35 -7.93
CA VAL A 182 -2.94 4.25 -7.97
C VAL A 182 -2.47 3.51 -6.72
N ALA A 183 -1.93 2.31 -6.89
CA ALA A 183 -1.31 1.56 -5.80
C ALA A 183 0.04 2.17 -5.43
N GLY A 184 0.04 3.18 -4.56
CA GLY A 184 1.24 3.85 -4.07
C GLY A 184 1.97 3.12 -2.92
N VAL A 185 1.56 1.88 -2.59
CA VAL A 185 2.16 1.12 -1.48
C VAL A 185 3.63 0.83 -1.81
N ASN A 186 4.52 1.11 -0.87
CA ASN A 186 5.98 0.99 -1.05
C ASN A 186 6.57 1.86 -2.17
N SER A 187 5.84 2.86 -2.67
CA SER A 187 6.37 3.80 -3.65
C SER A 187 7.41 4.75 -3.05
N VAL A 188 8.20 5.38 -3.91
CA VAL A 188 9.25 6.37 -3.57
C VAL A 188 8.74 7.42 -2.57
N LEU A 189 7.54 7.95 -2.83
CA LEU A 189 6.95 9.03 -2.04
C LEU A 189 6.19 8.56 -0.80
N SER A 190 6.03 7.25 -0.61
CA SER A 190 5.18 6.70 0.46
C SER A 190 5.61 7.11 1.88
N PRO A 191 6.90 7.10 2.27
CA PRO A 191 7.30 7.54 3.60
C PRO A 191 7.12 9.06 3.78
N LEU A 192 7.41 9.81 2.73
CA LEU A 192 7.27 11.26 2.71
C LEU A 192 5.79 11.69 2.82
N SER A 193 4.88 11.01 2.13
CA SER A 193 3.44 11.31 2.23
C SER A 193 2.90 11.05 3.64
N ILE A 194 3.35 9.98 4.29
CA ILE A 194 2.97 9.68 5.69
C ILE A 194 3.52 10.74 6.62
N PHE A 195 4.78 11.13 6.44
CA PHE A 195 5.39 12.18 7.25
C PHE A 195 4.68 13.53 7.08
N LEU A 196 4.39 13.94 5.84
CA LEU A 196 3.69 15.20 5.56
C LEU A 196 2.28 15.20 6.14
N ASP A 197 1.54 14.08 6.06
CA ASP A 197 0.22 13.95 6.70
C ASP A 197 0.30 14.24 8.20
N LYS A 198 1.33 13.72 8.90
CA LYS A 198 1.56 13.98 10.32
C LYS A 198 1.95 15.42 10.62
N VAL A 199 2.80 16.02 9.80
CA VAL A 199 3.23 17.41 9.96
C VAL A 199 2.07 18.37 9.72
N LEU A 200 1.23 18.08 8.73
CA LEU A 200 0.12 18.94 8.33
C LEU A 200 -1.13 18.76 9.20
N ALA A 201 -1.32 17.59 9.84
CA ALA A 201 -2.49 17.28 10.65
C ALA A 201 -2.89 18.38 11.67
N PRO A 202 -1.96 19.02 12.41
CA PRO A 202 -2.31 20.11 13.32
C PRO A 202 -2.87 21.36 12.62
N PHE A 203 -2.47 21.61 11.38
CA PHE A 203 -2.86 22.80 10.60
C PHE A 203 -4.16 22.59 9.80
N VAL A 204 -4.57 21.34 9.62
CA VAL A 204 -5.79 20.95 8.89
C VAL A 204 -6.99 20.82 9.83
N GLN A 205 -6.83 21.11 11.13
CA GLN A 205 -7.95 21.15 12.08
C GLN A 205 -9.00 22.14 11.58
N CYS A 206 -10.11 21.61 11.08
CA CYS A 206 -11.32 22.39 10.89
C CYS A 206 -11.87 22.75 12.27
N ASP A 207 -12.01 24.05 12.53
CA ASP A 207 -12.80 24.59 13.64
C ASP A 207 -14.30 24.21 13.57
N LEU A 208 -14.70 23.46 12.54
CA LEU A 208 -16.00 22.83 12.45
C LEU A 208 -15.93 21.45 13.13
N LYS A 209 -16.60 21.34 14.27
CA LYS A 209 -17.07 20.08 14.87
C LYS A 209 -17.86 19.27 13.82
N CYS A 210 -17.20 18.58 12.91
CA CYS A 210 -17.84 17.67 11.97
C CYS A 210 -17.61 16.23 12.43
N CYS A 211 -18.62 15.75 13.14
CA CYS A 211 -19.08 14.36 13.20
C CYS A 211 -18.01 13.29 13.43
N VAL A 212 -17.82 12.98 14.71
CA VAL A 212 -17.57 11.60 15.16
C VAL A 212 -18.67 10.72 14.54
N LEU A 213 -18.34 9.91 13.53
CA LEU A 213 -19.14 8.74 13.21
C LEU A 213 -18.61 7.58 14.05
N SER A 214 -19.10 7.54 15.27
CA SER A 214 -19.14 6.37 16.13
C SER A 214 -20.44 5.63 15.85
N ALA A 215 -20.35 4.48 15.21
CA ALA A 215 -21.17 3.27 15.39
C ALA A 215 -20.61 2.15 14.51
#